data_AF-A0A950TYJ2-F1
#
_entry.id   AF-A0A950TYJ2-F1
#
_cell.length_a   1.000
_cell.length_b   1.000
_cell.length_c   1.000
_cell.angle_alpha   90.00
_cell.angle_beta   90.00
_cell.angle_gamma   90.00
#
_symmetry.space_group_name_H-M   'P 1'
#
loop_
_entity.id
_entity.type
_entity.pdbx_description
1 polymer ?
#
loop_
_entity_poly.entity_id
_entity_poly.type
_entity_poly.pdbx_seq_one_letter_code
_entity_poly.pdbx_strand_id
1 'polypeptide(L)'
;MPPIEARLKDLLNETRIAMLGVQLLLGLQYHTAFTQMFHELPVAFRALDCVALLLLLGAVGLLLGIPAYHQIVERGHATGRMIGHASAMLKASLTPISIALGMDVAIALANNAGAASAAIAGSVFVAGSLFTWEVFPRLVADQSRETTMEDKAQSVEARLEQALLEIRVILPGSQALFGFQFTAVLTEAFTHLPPHARLVHLLSSLLVAATIVMLIAPAAYHRIAAGGEAEERVLRYAVRMMLPAEALLVLGLAGDAYVTVQAVSGNSALALGVSLAALAGFVALLFIVPLSARSSVQLVPHRRA
;
A
#
# COMPACT_ATOMS: atom_id res chain seq x y z
N MET A 1 -7.48 -17.73 25.02
CA MET A 1 -7.21 -16.60 24.09
C MET A 1 -6.43 -17.14 22.90
N PRO A 2 -6.61 -16.60 21.68
CA PRO A 2 -5.92 -17.10 20.50
C PRO A 2 -4.40 -16.88 20.61
N PRO A 3 -3.58 -17.78 20.05
CA PRO A 3 -2.12 -17.64 20.03
C PRO A 3 -1.69 -16.40 19.26
N ILE A 4 -0.47 -15.91 19.52
CA ILE A 4 0.07 -14.69 18.89
C ILE A 4 0.08 -14.78 17.36
N GLU A 5 0.31 -15.96 16.82
CA GLU A 5 0.31 -16.25 15.38
C GLU A 5 -1.07 -16.01 14.76
N ALA A 6 -2.13 -16.40 15.47
CA ALA A 6 -3.51 -16.21 15.02
C ALA A 6 -3.88 -14.73 15.01
N ARG A 7 -3.44 -13.95 16.01
CA ARG A 7 -3.65 -12.49 16.01
C ARG A 7 -2.93 -11.79 14.87
N LEU A 8 -1.69 -12.19 14.58
CA LEU A 8 -0.97 -11.64 13.42
C LEU A 8 -1.69 -11.99 12.11
N LYS A 9 -2.16 -13.24 11.98
CA LYS A 9 -2.95 -13.68 10.82
C LYS A 9 -4.23 -12.85 10.65
N ASP A 10 -4.97 -12.59 11.73
CA ASP A 10 -6.16 -11.74 11.70
C ASP A 10 -5.80 -10.32 11.24
N LEU A 11 -4.73 -9.74 11.80
CA LEU A 11 -4.26 -8.41 11.43
C LEU A 11 -3.81 -8.33 9.96
N LEU A 12 -3.12 -9.35 9.45
CA LEU A 12 -2.73 -9.41 8.04
C LEU A 12 -3.95 -9.51 7.11
N ASN A 13 -4.99 -10.23 7.53
CA ASN A 13 -6.27 -10.27 6.81
C ASN A 13 -6.98 -8.91 6.83
N GLU A 14 -6.98 -8.20 7.96
CA GLU A 14 -7.51 -6.83 8.04
C GLU A 14 -6.73 -5.87 7.13
N THR A 15 -5.39 -5.96 7.17
CA THR A 15 -4.49 -5.20 6.30
C THR A 15 -4.79 -5.47 4.84
N ARG A 16 -5.06 -6.73 4.46
CA ARG A 16 -5.43 -7.11 3.10
C ARG A 16 -6.74 -6.45 2.65
N ILE A 17 -7.75 -6.39 3.52
CA ILE A 17 -9.03 -5.75 3.22
C ILE A 17 -8.81 -4.26 2.92
N ALA A 18 -8.07 -3.56 3.78
CA ALA A 18 -7.76 -2.14 3.58
C ALA A 18 -6.90 -1.91 2.33
N MET A 19 -5.83 -2.70 2.15
CA MET A 19 -4.89 -2.56 1.04
C MET A 19 -5.57 -2.74 -0.32
N LEU A 20 -6.43 -3.74 -0.46
CA LEU A 20 -7.15 -3.99 -1.72
C LEU A 20 -8.02 -2.79 -2.12
N GLY A 21 -8.68 -2.15 -1.15
CA GLY A 21 -9.45 -0.94 -1.39
C GLY A 21 -8.56 0.24 -1.83
N VAL A 22 -7.48 0.50 -1.09
CA VAL A 22 -6.57 1.62 -1.39
C VAL A 22 -5.89 1.47 -2.75
N GLN A 23 -5.41 0.27 -3.09
CA GLN A 23 -4.73 0.03 -4.36
C GLN A 23 -5.69 0.16 -5.55
N LEU A 24 -6.95 -0.24 -5.38
CA LEU A 24 -8.00 -0.03 -6.38
C LEU A 24 -8.26 1.47 -6.60
N LEU A 25 -8.43 2.24 -5.51
CA LEU A 25 -8.64 3.68 -5.57
C LEU A 25 -7.45 4.39 -6.22
N LEU A 26 -6.22 4.00 -5.85
CA LEU A 26 -5.01 4.56 -6.43
C LEU A 26 -4.95 4.33 -7.94
N GLY A 27 -5.28 3.11 -8.38
CA GLY A 27 -5.35 2.78 -9.80
C GLY A 27 -6.41 3.58 -10.56
N LEU A 28 -7.58 3.79 -9.95
CA LEU A 28 -8.61 4.66 -10.49
C LEU A 28 -8.13 6.11 -10.59
N GLN A 29 -7.47 6.64 -9.56
CA GLN A 29 -6.95 8.00 -9.54
C GLN A 29 -5.91 8.22 -10.65
N TYR A 30 -5.00 7.26 -10.84
CA TYR A 30 -4.09 7.27 -11.97
C TYR A 30 -4.82 7.28 -13.30
N HIS A 31 -5.89 6.49 -13.44
CA HIS A 31 -6.68 6.45 -14.67
C HIS A 31 -7.45 7.75 -14.93
N THR A 32 -8.00 8.38 -13.88
CA THR A 32 -8.80 9.61 -13.98
C THR A 32 -8.07 10.73 -14.72
N ALA A 33 -6.77 10.89 -14.46
CA ALA A 33 -5.94 11.90 -15.12
C ALA A 33 -5.83 11.74 -16.66
N PHE A 34 -6.20 10.58 -17.21
CA PHE A 34 -6.19 10.28 -18.64
C PHE A 34 -7.59 10.30 -19.28
N THR A 35 -8.62 10.59 -18.50
CA THR A 35 -10.00 10.66 -19.01
C THR A 35 -10.31 12.04 -19.59
N GLN A 36 -11.12 12.09 -20.66
CA GLN A 36 -11.47 13.35 -21.33
C GLN A 36 -12.18 14.35 -20.39
N MET A 37 -13.06 13.85 -19.51
CA MET A 37 -13.81 14.66 -18.55
C MET A 37 -12.94 15.39 -17.52
N PHE A 38 -11.71 14.93 -17.28
CA PHE A 38 -10.84 15.53 -16.27
C PHE A 38 -10.37 16.95 -16.66
N HIS A 39 -10.18 17.22 -17.96
CA HIS A 39 -9.76 18.54 -18.44
C HIS A 39 -10.85 19.60 -18.30
N GLU A 40 -12.11 19.18 -18.25
CA GLU A 40 -13.26 20.06 -18.05
C GLU A 40 -13.45 20.47 -16.57
N LEU A 41 -12.79 19.79 -15.63
CA LEU A 41 -12.90 20.10 -14.21
C LEU A 41 -12.27 21.47 -13.88
N PRO A 42 -12.85 22.24 -12.95
CA PRO A 42 -12.21 23.45 -12.42
C PRO A 42 -10.84 23.13 -11.82
N VAL A 43 -9.89 24.08 -11.94
CA VAL A 43 -8.49 23.91 -11.47
C VAL A 43 -8.40 23.43 -10.02
N ALA A 44 -9.30 23.92 -9.15
CA ALA A 44 -9.35 23.52 -7.74
C ALA A 44 -9.61 22.01 -7.56
N PHE A 45 -10.51 21.42 -8.35
CA PHE A 45 -10.82 19.98 -8.27
C PHE A 45 -9.71 19.11 -8.87
N ARG A 46 -9.00 19.61 -9.90
CA ARG A 46 -7.80 18.93 -10.40
C ARG A 46 -6.66 18.92 -9.38
N ALA A 47 -6.53 20.00 -8.59
CA ALA A 47 -5.58 20.04 -7.48
C ALA A 47 -5.97 19.07 -6.36
N LEU A 48 -7.26 18.96 -6.05
CA LEU A 48 -7.77 17.97 -5.07
C LEU A 48 -7.45 16.53 -5.49
N ASP A 49 -7.58 16.20 -6.77
CA ASP A 49 -7.22 14.87 -7.30
C ASP A 49 -5.74 14.54 -7.06
N CYS A 50 -4.83 15.51 -7.29
CA CYS A 50 -3.42 15.34 -6.97
C CYS A 50 -3.16 15.18 -5.47
N VAL A 51 -3.93 15.86 -4.60
CA VAL A 51 -3.81 15.71 -3.14
C VAL A 51 -4.32 14.33 -2.70
N ALA A 52 -5.45 13.88 -3.23
CA ALA A 52 -6.00 12.55 -2.97
C ALA A 52 -5.01 11.45 -3.38
N LEU A 53 -4.39 11.57 -4.56
CA LEU A 53 -3.32 10.69 -5.03
C LEU A 53 -2.17 10.59 -4.03
N LEU A 54 -1.67 11.73 -3.52
CA LEU A 54 -0.58 11.76 -2.54
C LEU A 54 -0.97 11.10 -1.21
N LEU A 55 -2.21 11.31 -0.76
CA LEU A 55 -2.75 10.68 0.44
C LEU A 55 -2.84 9.16 0.28
N LEU A 56 -3.34 8.69 -0.88
CA LEU A 56 -3.40 7.26 -1.18
C LEU A 56 -2.01 6.64 -1.30
N LEU A 57 -1.03 7.32 -1.91
CA LEU A 57 0.36 6.86 -1.93
C LEU A 57 0.94 6.71 -0.51
N GLY A 58 0.68 7.69 0.36
CA GLY A 58 1.06 7.61 1.77
C GLY A 58 0.40 6.43 2.48
N ALA A 59 -0.89 6.21 2.26
CA ALA A 59 -1.63 5.07 2.82
C ALA A 59 -1.08 3.72 2.33
N VAL A 60 -0.80 3.58 1.03
CA VAL A 60 -0.13 2.39 0.46
C VAL A 60 1.22 2.18 1.12
N GLY A 61 2.01 3.24 1.32
CA GLY A 61 3.33 3.15 1.95
C GLY A 61 3.26 2.64 3.39
N LEU A 62 2.28 3.12 4.16
CA LEU A 62 2.04 2.63 5.52
C LEU A 62 1.64 1.15 5.53
N LEU A 63 0.76 0.73 4.63
CA LEU A 63 0.30 -0.66 4.57
C LEU A 63 1.36 -1.61 4.01
N LEU A 64 2.18 -1.18 3.03
CA LEU A 64 3.30 -1.96 2.50
C LEU A 64 4.47 -2.05 3.50
N GLY A 65 4.60 -1.10 4.41
CA GLY A 65 5.60 -1.15 5.46
C GLY A 65 5.39 -2.31 6.44
N ILE A 66 4.16 -2.82 6.59
CA ILE A 66 3.83 -3.93 7.49
C ILE A 66 4.59 -5.23 7.13
N PRO A 67 4.41 -5.81 5.92
CA PRO A 67 5.13 -7.02 5.52
C PRO A 67 6.64 -6.80 5.45
N ALA A 68 7.10 -5.62 5.00
CA ALA A 68 8.52 -5.27 4.98
C ALA A 68 9.13 -5.31 6.40
N TYR A 69 8.46 -4.70 7.39
CA TYR A 69 8.89 -4.73 8.78
C TYR A 69 8.91 -6.15 9.34
N HIS A 70 7.86 -6.94 9.08
CA HIS A 70 7.77 -8.32 9.57
C HIS A 70 8.94 -9.19 9.07
N GLN A 71 9.29 -9.08 7.79
CA GLN A 71 10.35 -9.90 7.21
C GLN A 71 11.75 -9.37 7.50
N ILE A 72 11.95 -8.04 7.54
CA ILE A 72 13.27 -7.44 7.74
C ILE A 72 13.68 -7.49 9.22
N VAL A 73 12.76 -7.12 10.13
CA VAL A 73 13.05 -6.98 11.57
C VAL A 73 12.82 -8.30 12.30
N GLU A 74 11.64 -8.89 12.11
CA GLU A 74 11.20 -10.05 12.89
C GLU A 74 11.50 -11.38 12.20
N ARG A 75 12.03 -11.36 10.96
CA ARG A 75 12.35 -12.55 10.15
C ARG A 75 11.13 -13.47 9.95
N GLY A 76 9.95 -12.87 9.87
CA GLY A 76 8.68 -13.57 9.74
C GLY A 76 8.20 -14.23 11.03
N HIS A 77 8.71 -13.82 12.20
CA HIS A 77 8.18 -14.25 13.49
C HIS A 77 7.10 -13.29 14.01
N ALA A 78 5.97 -13.86 14.43
CA ALA A 78 4.93 -13.16 15.15
C ALA A 78 5.41 -12.79 16.56
N THR A 79 5.57 -11.50 16.80
CA THR A 79 5.94 -10.92 18.10
C THR A 79 4.91 -9.87 18.54
N GLY A 80 4.87 -9.57 19.84
CA GLY A 80 3.97 -8.53 20.36
C GLY A 80 4.26 -7.15 19.74
N ARG A 81 5.55 -6.88 19.48
CA ARG A 81 6.00 -5.66 18.81
C ARG A 81 5.53 -5.58 17.35
N MET A 82 5.59 -6.69 16.61
CA MET A 82 5.08 -6.75 15.24
C MET A 82 3.60 -6.38 15.19
N ILE A 83 2.78 -6.98 16.07
CA ILE A 83 1.35 -6.70 16.14
C ILE A 83 1.09 -5.24 16.49
N GLY A 84 1.81 -4.68 17.46
CA GLY A 84 1.69 -3.27 17.84
C GLY A 84 2.06 -2.32 16.70
N HIS A 85 3.18 -2.58 16.02
CA HIS A 85 3.64 -1.76 14.89
C HIS A 85 2.66 -1.83 13.72
N ALA A 86 2.23 -3.03 13.34
CA ALA A 86 1.31 -3.23 12.24
C ALA A 86 -0.07 -2.64 12.53
N SER A 87 -0.55 -2.74 13.77
CA SER A 87 -1.81 -2.10 14.20
C SER A 87 -1.72 -0.58 14.11
N ALA A 88 -0.58 0.01 14.49
CA ALA A 88 -0.36 1.45 14.38
C ALA A 88 -0.33 1.92 12.93
N MET A 89 0.35 1.20 12.03
CA MET A 89 0.40 1.53 10.60
C MET A 89 -0.97 1.40 9.93
N LEU A 90 -1.72 0.32 10.24
CA LEU A 90 -3.08 0.12 9.73
C LEU A 90 -4.00 1.27 10.16
N LYS A 91 -4.02 1.63 11.46
CA LYS A 91 -4.80 2.78 11.96
C LYS A 91 -4.36 4.09 11.32
N ALA A 92 -3.06 4.35 11.26
CA ALA A 92 -2.52 5.57 10.64
C ALA A 92 -2.91 5.70 9.16
N SER A 93 -3.12 4.59 8.45
CA SER A 93 -3.55 4.59 7.05
C SER A 93 -5.01 4.99 6.87
N LEU A 94 -5.89 4.78 7.85
CA LEU A 94 -7.33 5.03 7.69
C LEU A 94 -7.66 6.51 7.47
N THR A 95 -6.91 7.41 8.11
CA THR A 95 -7.10 8.86 7.97
C THR A 95 -6.85 9.36 6.54
N PRO A 96 -5.69 9.13 5.91
CA PRO A 96 -5.47 9.55 4.53
C PRO A 96 -6.44 8.89 3.55
N ILE A 97 -6.84 7.63 3.77
CA ILE A 97 -7.85 6.93 2.95
C ILE A 97 -9.21 7.64 3.03
N SER A 98 -9.66 7.98 4.24
CA SER A 98 -10.92 8.68 4.47
C SER A 98 -10.95 10.03 3.77
N ILE A 99 -9.87 10.81 3.89
CA ILE A 99 -9.75 12.13 3.26
C ILE A 99 -9.76 12.00 1.74
N ALA A 100 -8.98 11.06 1.18
CA ALA A 100 -8.93 10.83 -0.27
C ALA A 100 -10.30 10.46 -0.84
N LEU A 101 -11.01 9.52 -0.21
CA LEU A 101 -12.38 9.16 -0.63
C LEU A 101 -13.36 10.34 -0.56
N GLY A 102 -13.23 11.19 0.46
CA GLY A 102 -14.03 12.41 0.54
C GLY A 102 -13.74 13.40 -0.59
N MET A 103 -12.47 13.50 -1.01
CA MET A 103 -12.07 14.29 -2.19
C MET A 103 -12.65 13.69 -3.47
N ASP A 104 -12.63 12.37 -3.63
CA ASP A 104 -13.21 11.69 -4.80
C ASP A 104 -14.73 11.92 -4.88
N VAL A 105 -15.44 11.86 -3.75
CA VAL A 105 -16.87 12.19 -3.67
C VAL A 105 -17.13 13.64 -4.07
N ALA A 106 -16.29 14.58 -3.61
CA ALA A 106 -16.41 15.97 -4.00
C ALA A 106 -16.16 16.17 -5.51
N ILE A 107 -15.13 15.54 -6.07
CA ILE A 107 -14.81 15.60 -7.50
C ILE A 107 -15.98 15.03 -8.34
N ALA A 108 -16.54 13.90 -7.94
CA ALA A 108 -17.66 13.25 -8.64
C ALA A 108 -18.93 14.14 -8.71
N LEU A 109 -19.17 14.96 -7.67
CA LEU A 109 -20.33 15.84 -7.59
C LEU A 109 -20.09 17.24 -8.19
N ALA A 110 -18.85 17.61 -8.47
CA ALA A 110 -18.48 18.96 -8.92
C ALA A 110 -19.23 19.37 -10.19
N ASN A 111 -19.32 18.47 -11.17
CA ASN A 111 -19.95 18.75 -12.47
C ASN A 111 -21.49 18.62 -12.45
N ASN A 112 -22.06 17.96 -11.42
CA ASN A 112 -23.48 17.62 -11.40
C ASN A 112 -24.31 18.49 -10.43
N ALA A 113 -23.74 18.87 -9.28
CA ALA A 113 -24.47 19.52 -8.18
C ALA A 113 -23.91 20.89 -7.77
N GLY A 114 -22.85 21.35 -8.43
CA GLY A 114 -22.15 22.60 -8.12
C GLY A 114 -21.12 22.49 -6.99
N ALA A 115 -20.19 23.44 -6.95
CA ALA A 115 -19.00 23.36 -6.08
C ALA A 115 -19.32 23.33 -4.57
N ALA A 116 -20.32 24.09 -4.12
CA ALA A 116 -20.70 24.12 -2.69
C ALA A 116 -21.27 22.77 -2.23
N SER A 117 -22.20 22.21 -3.01
CA SER A 117 -22.80 20.88 -2.74
C SER A 117 -21.74 19.77 -2.74
N ALA A 118 -20.81 19.83 -3.70
CA ALA A 118 -19.69 18.91 -3.79
C ALA A 118 -18.78 18.95 -2.54
N ALA A 119 -18.39 20.15 -2.10
CA ALA A 119 -17.55 20.33 -0.91
C ALA A 119 -18.25 19.86 0.37
N ILE A 120 -19.55 20.13 0.52
CA ILE A 120 -20.35 19.66 1.66
C ILE A 120 -20.42 18.13 1.66
N ALA A 121 -20.74 17.52 0.52
CA ALA A 121 -20.83 16.07 0.41
C ALA A 121 -19.51 15.37 0.73
N GLY A 122 -18.39 15.87 0.18
CA GLY A 122 -17.06 15.35 0.53
C GLY A 122 -16.75 15.49 2.02
N SER A 123 -17.02 16.65 2.61
CA SER A 123 -16.78 16.89 4.05
C SER A 123 -17.63 15.99 4.95
N VAL A 124 -18.91 15.80 4.61
CA VAL A 124 -19.80 14.89 5.32
C VAL A 124 -19.32 13.45 5.21
N PHE A 125 -18.82 13.04 4.03
CA PHE A 125 -18.25 11.71 3.82
C PHE A 125 -17.01 11.48 4.68
N VAL A 126 -16.08 12.44 4.74
CA VAL A 126 -14.90 12.37 5.62
C VAL A 126 -15.32 12.26 7.08
N ALA A 127 -16.24 13.12 7.53
CA ALA A 127 -16.70 13.10 8.92
C ALA A 127 -17.37 11.77 9.29
N GLY A 128 -18.22 11.23 8.40
CA GLY A 128 -18.89 9.94 8.61
C GLY A 128 -17.92 8.75 8.61
N SER A 129 -16.94 8.75 7.69
CA SER A 129 -15.91 7.68 7.64
C SER A 129 -14.97 7.74 8.85
N LEU A 130 -14.46 8.92 9.24
CA LEU A 130 -13.66 9.04 10.46
C LEU A 130 -14.47 8.69 11.72
N PHE A 131 -15.74 9.08 11.79
CA PHE A 131 -16.58 8.69 12.91
C PHE A 131 -16.71 7.16 13.00
N THR A 132 -17.01 6.50 11.89
CA THR A 132 -17.24 5.05 11.86
C THR A 132 -15.97 4.23 12.06
N TRP A 133 -14.84 4.65 11.51
CA TRP A 133 -13.59 3.88 11.53
C TRP A 133 -12.70 4.18 12.74
N GLU A 134 -12.73 5.41 13.24
CA GLU A 134 -11.79 5.90 14.25
C GLU A 134 -12.50 6.23 15.58
N VAL A 135 -13.60 6.97 15.55
CA VAL A 135 -14.24 7.47 16.78
C VAL A 135 -15.10 6.41 17.44
N PHE A 136 -16.04 5.83 16.70
CA PHE A 136 -17.01 4.86 17.21
C PHE A 136 -16.36 3.62 17.84
N PRO A 137 -15.35 2.98 17.22
CA PRO A 137 -14.69 1.83 17.84
C PRO A 137 -14.00 2.17 19.15
N ARG A 138 -13.45 3.38 19.30
CA ARG A 138 -12.84 3.85 20.56
C ARG A 138 -13.85 4.10 21.67
N LEU A 139 -15.08 4.52 21.32
CA LEU A 139 -16.16 4.74 22.28
C LEU A 139 -16.72 3.42 22.85
N VAL A 140 -16.68 2.35 22.06
CA VAL A 140 -17.21 1.02 22.43
C VAL A 140 -16.10 0.08 22.91
N ALA A 141 -14.83 0.49 22.85
CA ALA A 141 -13.70 -0.35 23.23
C ALA A 141 -13.71 -0.66 24.73
N ASP A 142 -13.74 -1.96 25.06
CA ASP A 142 -13.50 -2.45 26.42
C ASP A 142 -11.99 -2.44 26.72
N GLN A 143 -11.59 -1.74 27.78
CA GLN A 143 -10.18 -1.55 28.19
C GLN A 143 -9.54 -2.81 28.79
N SER A 144 -10.31 -3.88 29.00
CA SER A 144 -9.91 -5.05 29.80
C SER A 144 -9.00 -6.06 29.10
N ARG A 145 -8.25 -5.69 28.05
CA ARG A 145 -7.55 -6.66 27.16
C ARG A 145 -6.11 -6.30 26.80
N GLU A 146 -5.30 -5.86 27.76
CA GLU A 146 -3.84 -5.95 27.65
C GLU A 146 -3.31 -7.15 28.45
N THR A 147 -2.98 -8.21 27.73
CA THR A 147 -2.20 -9.33 28.26
C THR A 147 -0.91 -9.41 27.48
N THR A 148 0.22 -9.27 28.15
CA THR A 148 1.55 -9.53 27.59
C THR A 148 1.57 -10.96 27.06
N MET A 149 1.80 -11.12 25.76
CA MET A 149 1.91 -12.44 25.13
C MET A 149 3.37 -12.89 25.16
N GLU A 150 3.60 -14.18 25.39
CA GLU A 150 4.94 -14.76 25.28
C GLU A 150 5.30 -14.92 23.80
N ASP A 151 6.42 -14.31 23.39
CA ASP A 151 7.05 -14.57 22.10
C ASP A 151 7.61 -16.00 22.12
N LYS A 152 7.19 -16.83 21.16
CA LYS A 152 7.70 -18.20 20.98
C LYS A 152 8.17 -18.41 19.55
N ALA A 153 9.21 -19.24 19.41
CA ALA A 153 9.69 -19.66 18.10
C ALA A 153 8.56 -20.41 17.37
N GLN A 154 8.22 -19.91 16.19
CA GLN A 154 7.14 -20.45 15.37
C GLN A 154 7.63 -21.58 14.46
N SER A 155 6.73 -22.49 14.11
CA SER A 155 7.01 -23.51 13.10
C SER A 155 7.24 -22.89 11.72
N VAL A 156 7.91 -23.62 10.84
CA VAL A 156 8.10 -23.23 9.43
C VAL A 156 6.75 -23.07 8.72
N GLU A 157 5.79 -23.93 9.04
CA GLU A 157 4.42 -23.89 8.50
C GLU A 157 3.70 -22.58 8.85
N ALA A 158 3.71 -22.16 10.12
CA ALA A 158 3.08 -20.92 10.55
C ALA A 158 3.71 -19.70 9.87
N ARG A 159 5.04 -19.67 9.79
CA ARG A 159 5.80 -18.58 9.13
C ARG A 159 5.55 -18.54 7.62
N LEU A 160 5.47 -19.71 6.98
CA LEU A 160 5.15 -19.82 5.56
C LEU A 160 3.72 -19.36 5.27
N GLU A 161 2.75 -19.73 6.11
CA GLU A 161 1.37 -19.25 5.97
C GLU A 161 1.31 -17.72 6.07
N GLN A 162 2.00 -17.14 7.05
CA GLN A 162 2.10 -15.68 7.23
C GLN A 162 2.75 -14.99 6.03
N ALA A 163 3.87 -15.50 5.52
CA ALA A 163 4.53 -14.94 4.34
C ALA A 163 3.63 -15.01 3.09
N LEU A 164 2.86 -16.08 2.91
CA LEU A 164 1.89 -16.19 1.81
C LEU A 164 0.69 -15.24 1.99
N LEU A 165 0.29 -14.94 3.22
CA LEU A 165 -0.74 -13.92 3.50
C LEU A 165 -0.23 -12.52 3.19
N GLU A 166 1.01 -12.20 3.53
CA GLU A 166 1.65 -10.93 3.18
C GLU A 166 1.72 -10.72 1.67
N ILE A 167 2.15 -11.74 0.93
CA ILE A 167 2.12 -11.71 -0.54
C ILE A 167 0.69 -11.40 -1.05
N ARG A 168 -0.35 -11.95 -0.41
CA ARG A 168 -1.75 -11.71 -0.78
C ARG A 168 -2.28 -10.33 -0.37
N VAL A 169 -1.62 -9.63 0.55
CA VAL A 169 -1.88 -8.21 0.82
C VAL A 169 -1.49 -7.38 -0.41
N ILE A 170 -0.36 -7.70 -1.04
CA ILE A 170 0.28 -6.88 -2.08
C ILE A 170 -0.20 -7.25 -3.50
N LEU A 171 -0.38 -8.54 -3.75
CA LEU A 171 -0.56 -9.08 -5.11
C LEU A 171 -1.83 -8.59 -5.81
N PRO A 172 -3.04 -8.65 -5.21
CA PRO A 172 -4.26 -8.32 -5.95
C PRO A 172 -4.30 -6.87 -6.43
N GLY A 173 -3.90 -5.90 -5.61
CA GLY A 173 -3.94 -4.52 -6.07
C GLY A 173 -2.77 -4.16 -6.99
N SER A 174 -1.61 -4.83 -6.89
CA SER A 174 -0.59 -4.74 -7.95
C SER A 174 -1.15 -5.16 -9.33
N GLN A 175 -1.99 -6.21 -9.35
CA GLN A 175 -2.67 -6.65 -10.58
C GLN A 175 -3.70 -5.63 -11.09
N ALA A 176 -4.49 -5.04 -10.18
CA ALA A 176 -5.43 -3.98 -10.54
C ALA A 176 -4.72 -2.75 -11.10
N LEU A 177 -3.66 -2.28 -10.42
CA LEU A 177 -2.83 -1.15 -10.84
C LEU A 177 -2.26 -1.36 -12.25
N PHE A 178 -1.71 -2.54 -12.53
CA PHE A 178 -1.25 -2.89 -13.87
C PHE A 178 -2.37 -2.79 -14.92
N GLY A 179 -3.58 -3.23 -14.58
CA GLY A 179 -4.75 -3.10 -15.46
C GLY A 179 -5.07 -1.63 -15.79
N PHE A 180 -5.11 -0.75 -14.78
CA PHE A 180 -5.36 0.68 -14.99
C PHE A 180 -4.25 1.35 -15.80
N GLN A 181 -2.98 1.03 -15.50
CA GLN A 181 -1.82 1.51 -16.27
C GLN A 181 -1.91 1.07 -17.74
N PHE A 182 -2.30 -0.18 -17.99
CA PHE A 182 -2.47 -0.71 -19.34
C PHE A 182 -3.59 0.03 -20.10
N THR A 183 -4.74 0.23 -19.46
CA THR A 183 -5.85 0.99 -20.07
C THR A 183 -5.44 2.43 -20.39
N ALA A 184 -4.64 3.08 -19.53
CA ALA A 184 -4.17 4.45 -19.77
C ALA A 184 -3.40 4.57 -21.10
N VAL A 185 -2.57 3.58 -21.47
CA VAL A 185 -1.82 3.56 -22.74
C VAL A 185 -2.73 3.54 -23.98
N LEU A 186 -3.97 3.08 -23.83
CA LEU A 186 -4.95 3.00 -24.91
C LEU A 186 -5.79 4.28 -25.05
N THR A 187 -5.55 5.30 -24.23
CA THR A 187 -6.27 6.58 -24.28
C THR A 187 -5.64 7.58 -25.24
N GLU A 188 -6.44 8.48 -25.80
CA GLU A 188 -5.94 9.61 -26.60
C GLU A 188 -5.03 10.53 -25.77
N ALA A 189 -5.36 10.74 -24.49
CA ALA A 189 -4.57 11.54 -23.56
C ALA A 189 -3.10 11.07 -23.46
N PHE A 190 -2.87 9.76 -23.51
CA PHE A 190 -1.52 9.20 -23.49
C PHE A 190 -0.67 9.63 -24.70
N THR A 191 -1.29 9.82 -25.87
CA THR A 191 -0.57 10.24 -27.08
C THR A 191 -0.05 11.68 -26.99
N HIS A 192 -0.73 12.52 -26.20
CA HIS A 192 -0.35 13.91 -25.95
C HIS A 192 0.74 14.08 -24.88
N LEU A 193 1.07 13.02 -24.13
CA LEU A 193 2.14 13.10 -23.15
C LEU A 193 3.51 13.34 -23.80
N PRO A 194 4.42 14.05 -23.12
CA PRO A 194 5.80 14.16 -23.55
C PRO A 194 6.46 12.77 -23.73
N PRO A 195 7.39 12.59 -24.69
CA PRO A 195 8.03 11.30 -24.95
C PRO A 195 8.67 10.66 -23.72
N HIS A 196 9.29 11.47 -22.85
CA HIS A 196 9.90 10.98 -21.61
C HIS A 196 8.87 10.46 -20.61
N ALA A 197 7.70 11.10 -20.50
CA ALA A 197 6.63 10.66 -19.58
C ALA A 197 6.02 9.35 -20.05
N ARG A 198 5.83 9.17 -21.37
CA ARG A 198 5.41 7.89 -21.94
C ARG A 198 6.42 6.77 -21.64
N LEU A 199 7.72 7.05 -21.76
CA LEU A 199 8.76 6.08 -21.42
C LEU A 199 8.72 5.71 -19.93
N VAL A 200 8.58 6.70 -19.03
CA VAL A 200 8.45 6.46 -17.58
C VAL A 200 7.23 5.60 -17.29
N HIS A 201 6.08 5.87 -17.92
CA HIS A 201 4.87 5.06 -17.76
C HIS A 201 5.09 3.59 -18.16
N LEU A 202 5.70 3.36 -19.32
CA LEU A 202 5.98 2.02 -19.83
C LEU A 202 6.96 1.27 -18.93
N LEU A 203 8.03 1.94 -18.46
CA LEU A 203 8.97 1.36 -17.50
C LEU A 203 8.28 1.03 -16.17
N SER A 204 7.44 1.94 -15.67
CA SER A 204 6.67 1.73 -14.43
C SER A 204 5.73 0.54 -14.55
N SER A 205 5.04 0.41 -15.69
CA SER A 205 4.18 -0.72 -16.00
C SER A 205 4.95 -2.04 -16.04
N LEU A 206 6.18 -2.05 -16.59
CA LEU A 206 7.06 -3.24 -16.60
C LEU A 206 7.54 -3.61 -15.19
N LEU A 207 7.82 -2.63 -14.33
CA LEU A 207 8.19 -2.87 -12.92
C LEU A 207 7.02 -3.49 -12.13
N VAL A 208 5.80 -2.99 -12.33
CA VAL A 208 4.59 -3.57 -11.72
C VAL A 208 4.32 -4.97 -12.28
N ALA A 209 4.48 -5.19 -13.58
CA ALA A 209 4.36 -6.52 -14.18
C ALA A 209 5.39 -7.51 -13.60
N ALA A 210 6.65 -7.09 -13.45
CA ALA A 210 7.69 -7.89 -12.81
C ALA A 210 7.38 -8.20 -11.34
N THR A 211 6.83 -7.22 -10.60
CA THR A 211 6.32 -7.40 -9.23
C THR A 211 5.30 -8.53 -9.18
N ILE A 212 4.30 -8.53 -10.07
CA ILE A 212 3.25 -9.55 -10.13
C ILE A 212 3.86 -10.94 -10.36
N VAL A 213 4.78 -11.06 -11.33
CA VAL A 213 5.47 -12.33 -11.63
C VAL A 213 6.23 -12.84 -10.40
N MET A 214 6.98 -11.97 -9.72
CA MET A 214 7.73 -12.32 -8.52
C MET A 214 6.80 -12.73 -7.36
N LEU A 215 5.67 -12.05 -7.15
CA LEU A 215 4.72 -12.38 -6.09
C LEU A 215 3.92 -13.66 -6.35
N ILE A 216 3.69 -14.03 -7.61
CA ILE A 216 3.05 -15.32 -7.96
C ILE A 216 4.02 -16.49 -7.77
N ALA A 217 5.33 -16.28 -8.01
CA ALA A 217 6.32 -17.34 -8.03
C ALA A 217 6.37 -18.23 -6.76
N PRO A 218 6.26 -17.71 -5.51
CA PRO A 218 6.26 -18.54 -4.31
C PRO A 218 5.11 -19.52 -4.24
N ALA A 219 3.90 -19.12 -4.64
CA ALA A 219 2.74 -20.01 -4.65
C ALA A 219 2.91 -21.14 -5.69
N ALA A 220 3.45 -20.81 -6.87
CA ALA A 220 3.79 -21.79 -7.90
C ALA A 220 4.89 -22.75 -7.42
N TYR A 221 5.96 -22.23 -6.80
CA TYR A 221 7.05 -23.03 -6.25
C TYR A 221 6.56 -23.97 -5.14
N HIS A 222 5.75 -23.47 -4.20
CA HIS A 222 5.15 -24.26 -3.13
C HIS A 222 4.33 -25.43 -3.68
N ARG A 223 3.52 -25.20 -4.71
CA ARG A 223 2.66 -26.26 -5.28
C ARG A 223 3.42 -27.24 -6.17
N ILE A 224 4.31 -26.74 -7.04
CA ILE A 224 4.96 -27.56 -8.08
C ILE A 224 6.24 -28.23 -7.57
N ALA A 225 7.10 -27.52 -6.84
CA ALA A 225 8.41 -28.01 -6.41
C ALA A 225 8.41 -28.62 -5.00
N ALA A 226 7.48 -28.21 -4.13
CA ALA A 226 7.38 -28.73 -2.76
C ALA A 226 6.14 -29.61 -2.54
N GLY A 227 5.30 -29.84 -3.56
CA GLY A 227 4.09 -30.66 -3.41
C GLY A 227 3.04 -30.10 -2.46
N GLY A 228 3.18 -28.84 -2.02
CA GLY A 228 2.36 -28.23 -0.98
C GLY A 228 2.88 -28.45 0.45
N GLU A 229 4.07 -29.01 0.62
CA GLU A 229 4.70 -29.21 1.93
C GLU A 229 5.36 -27.92 2.47
N ALA A 230 5.22 -27.72 3.78
CA ALA A 230 5.78 -26.56 4.47
C ALA A 230 7.27 -26.78 4.82
N GLU A 231 8.16 -26.30 3.94
CA GLU A 231 9.60 -26.48 4.09
C GLU A 231 10.35 -25.14 4.15
N GLU A 232 11.49 -25.13 4.85
CA GLU A 232 12.33 -23.94 5.01
C GLU A 232 12.87 -23.40 3.67
N ARG A 233 12.98 -24.26 2.64
CA ARG A 233 13.36 -23.81 1.29
C ARG A 233 12.27 -22.97 0.63
N VAL A 234 11.00 -23.33 0.83
CA VAL A 234 9.85 -22.59 0.28
C VAL A 234 9.73 -21.24 0.96
N LEU A 235 9.84 -21.21 2.30
CA LEU A 235 9.80 -19.97 3.06
C LEU A 235 10.89 -18.99 2.63
N ARG A 236 12.14 -19.45 2.52
CA ARG A 236 13.26 -18.61 2.03
C ARG A 236 13.03 -18.10 0.61
N TYR A 237 12.46 -18.93 -0.27
CA TYR A 237 12.12 -18.53 -1.63
C TYR A 237 11.02 -17.45 -1.63
N ALA A 238 9.97 -17.61 -0.81
CA ALA A 238 8.90 -16.63 -0.67
C ALA A 238 9.43 -15.25 -0.27
N VAL A 239 10.23 -15.17 0.79
CA VAL A 239 10.83 -13.91 1.25
C VAL A 239 11.77 -13.30 0.21
N ARG A 240 12.56 -14.13 -0.49
CA ARG A 240 13.50 -13.67 -1.53
C ARG A 240 12.81 -13.14 -2.78
N MET A 241 11.57 -13.54 -3.03
CA MET A 241 10.76 -12.98 -4.11
C MET A 241 9.96 -11.76 -3.64
N MET A 242 9.45 -11.75 -2.41
CA MET A 242 8.60 -10.68 -1.91
C MET A 242 9.33 -9.34 -1.73
N LEU A 243 10.51 -9.33 -1.08
CA LEU A 243 11.22 -8.07 -0.80
C LEU A 243 11.67 -7.32 -2.07
N PRO A 244 12.26 -7.96 -3.09
CA PRO A 244 12.57 -7.25 -4.33
C PRO A 244 11.29 -6.86 -5.10
N ALA A 245 10.21 -7.65 -5.02
CA ALA A 245 8.94 -7.28 -5.64
C ALA A 245 8.36 -6.01 -5.03
N GLU A 246 8.40 -5.84 -3.71
CA GLU A 246 8.01 -4.58 -3.06
C GLU A 246 8.86 -3.40 -3.54
N ALA A 247 10.18 -3.59 -3.70
CA ALA A 247 11.07 -2.55 -4.23
C ALA A 247 10.70 -2.15 -5.67
N LEU A 248 10.40 -3.13 -6.54
CA LEU A 248 9.94 -2.87 -7.91
C LEU A 248 8.58 -2.15 -7.92
N LEU A 249 7.66 -2.55 -7.03
CA LEU A 249 6.34 -1.95 -6.92
C LEU A 249 6.43 -0.47 -6.60
N VAL A 250 7.17 -0.10 -5.55
CA VAL A 250 7.25 1.31 -5.13
C VAL A 250 7.99 2.18 -6.14
N LEU A 251 8.94 1.62 -6.91
CA LEU A 251 9.54 2.31 -8.05
C LEU A 251 8.53 2.54 -9.16
N GLY A 252 7.70 1.54 -9.48
CA GLY A 252 6.60 1.67 -10.43
C GLY A 252 5.59 2.74 -9.99
N LEU A 253 5.13 2.70 -8.74
CA LEU A 253 4.20 3.68 -8.20
C LEU A 253 4.77 5.10 -8.19
N ALA A 254 6.05 5.28 -7.88
CA ALA A 254 6.68 6.59 -7.97
C ALA A 254 6.73 7.11 -9.42
N GLY A 255 6.98 6.23 -10.38
CA GLY A 255 6.93 6.57 -11.81
C GLY A 255 5.53 6.91 -12.30
N ASP A 256 4.49 6.20 -11.85
CA ASP A 256 3.10 6.56 -12.15
C ASP A 256 2.73 7.92 -11.56
N ALA A 257 3.16 8.20 -10.33
CA ALA A 257 2.97 9.51 -9.72
C ALA A 257 3.62 10.63 -10.55
N TYR A 258 4.82 10.40 -11.11
CA TYR A 258 5.45 11.33 -12.05
C TYR A 258 4.55 11.57 -13.28
N VAL A 259 4.09 10.49 -13.92
CA VAL A 259 3.31 10.57 -15.15
C VAL A 259 1.98 11.26 -14.90
N THR A 260 1.27 10.93 -13.82
CA THR A 260 0.00 11.55 -13.47
C THR A 260 0.17 13.04 -13.17
N VAL A 261 1.15 13.43 -12.35
CA VAL A 261 1.39 14.86 -12.08
C VAL A 261 1.82 15.61 -13.35
N GLN A 262 2.59 14.97 -14.22
CA GLN A 262 2.98 15.54 -15.52
C GLN A 262 1.76 15.73 -16.44
N ALA A 263 0.84 14.76 -16.47
CA ALA A 263 -0.39 14.83 -17.25
C ALA A 263 -1.31 15.96 -16.76
N VAL A 264 -1.45 16.10 -15.43
CA VAL A 264 -2.34 17.09 -14.81
C VAL A 264 -1.76 18.51 -14.87
N SER A 265 -0.48 18.68 -14.54
CA SER A 265 0.12 20.00 -14.34
C SER A 265 0.88 20.56 -15.55
N GLY A 266 1.28 19.70 -16.49
CA GLY A 266 2.19 20.08 -17.56
C GLY A 266 3.62 20.42 -17.09
N ASN A 267 3.92 20.34 -15.79
CA ASN A 267 5.19 20.79 -15.20
C ASN A 267 6.08 19.61 -14.78
N SER A 268 7.14 19.36 -15.54
CA SER A 268 8.06 18.25 -15.30
C SER A 268 8.85 18.38 -14.00
N ALA A 269 9.15 19.60 -13.54
CA ALA A 269 9.89 19.81 -12.30
C ALA A 269 9.01 19.49 -11.08
N LEU A 270 7.73 19.89 -11.11
CA LEU A 270 6.76 19.53 -10.09
C LEU A 270 6.52 18.01 -10.06
N ALA A 271 6.32 17.41 -11.23
CA ALA A 271 6.14 15.96 -11.37
C ALA A 271 7.33 15.17 -10.81
N LEU A 272 8.56 15.60 -11.12
CA LEU A 272 9.77 14.98 -10.60
C LEU A 272 9.88 15.15 -9.08
N GLY A 273 9.61 16.34 -8.56
CA GLY A 273 9.65 16.61 -7.12
C GLY A 273 8.66 15.73 -6.33
N VAL A 274 7.42 15.61 -6.82
CA VAL A 274 6.40 14.74 -6.22
C VAL A 274 6.81 13.27 -6.28
N SER A 275 7.26 12.80 -7.44
CA SER A 275 7.71 11.42 -7.63
C SER A 275 8.86 11.04 -6.70
N LEU A 276 9.88 11.91 -6.58
CA LEU A 276 11.02 11.70 -5.69
C LEU A 276 10.61 11.75 -4.22
N ALA A 277 9.68 12.64 -3.84
CA ALA A 277 9.16 12.70 -2.48
C ALA A 277 8.38 11.43 -2.11
N ALA A 278 7.52 10.94 -3.01
CA ALA A 278 6.80 9.68 -2.83
C ALA A 278 7.77 8.50 -2.71
N LEU A 279 8.77 8.42 -3.61
CA LEU A 279 9.79 7.37 -3.56
C LEU A 279 10.60 7.41 -2.26
N ALA A 280 11.02 8.60 -1.83
CA ALA A 280 11.74 8.78 -0.56
C ALA A 280 10.89 8.32 0.63
N GLY A 281 9.59 8.64 0.64
CA GLY A 281 8.64 8.16 1.64
C GLY A 281 8.52 6.64 1.66
N PHE A 282 8.36 6.00 0.49
CA PHE A 282 8.35 4.54 0.38
C PHE A 282 9.66 3.91 0.86
N VAL A 283 10.80 4.41 0.40
CA VAL A 283 12.10 3.89 0.82
C VAL A 283 12.29 4.04 2.33
N ALA A 284 11.84 5.16 2.90
CA ALA A 284 11.88 5.38 4.33
C ALA A 284 11.04 4.35 5.10
N LEU A 285 9.78 4.16 4.70
CA LEU A 285 8.84 3.26 5.38
C LEU A 285 9.19 1.77 5.22
N LEU A 286 9.59 1.34 4.02
CA LEU A 286 9.80 -0.08 3.71
C LEU A 286 11.21 -0.57 4.04
N PHE A 287 12.22 0.30 3.96
CA PHE A 287 13.61 -0.14 4.10
C PHE A 287 14.33 0.58 5.24
N ILE A 288 14.31 1.91 5.30
CA ILE A 288 15.09 2.65 6.30
C ILE A 288 14.57 2.40 7.72
N VAL A 289 13.26 2.52 7.94
CA VAL A 289 12.64 2.30 9.26
C VAL A 289 12.87 0.86 9.75
N PRO A 290 12.57 -0.19 8.95
CA PRO A 290 12.87 -1.56 9.34
C PRO A 290 14.36 -1.84 9.59
N LEU A 291 15.26 -1.37 8.73
CA LEU A 291 16.70 -1.59 8.91
C LEU A 291 17.24 -0.90 10.16
N SER A 292 16.75 0.30 10.47
CA SER A 292 17.12 1.03 11.69
C SER A 292 16.62 0.30 12.94
N ALA A 293 15.36 -0.16 12.94
CA ALA A 293 14.79 -0.92 14.04
C ALA A 293 15.52 -2.26 14.28
N ARG A 294 15.96 -2.94 13.22
CA ARG A 294 16.73 -4.19 13.29
C ARG A 294 18.08 -4.00 14.01
N SER A 295 18.77 -2.88 13.77
CA SER A 295 20.06 -2.59 14.41
C SER A 295 19.95 -2.44 15.93
N SER A 296 18.83 -1.87 16.41
CA SER A 296 18.55 -1.66 17.83
C SER A 296 18.27 -2.97 18.59
N VAL A 297 17.73 -3.98 17.92
CA VAL A 297 17.41 -5.29 18.54
C VAL A 297 18.65 -6.13 18.84
N GLN A 298 19.70 -5.99 18.02
CA GLN A 298 20.95 -6.74 18.22
C GLN A 298 21.78 -6.24 19.40
N LEU A 299 21.47 -5.07 19.97
CA LEU A 299 22.22 -4.44 21.07
C LEU A 299 21.79 -4.88 22.47
N VAL A 300 20.86 -5.83 22.62
CA VAL A 300 20.61 -6.51 23.90
C VAL A 300 21.45 -7.80 23.92
N PRO A 301 22.68 -7.79 24.47
CA PRO A 301 23.43 -9.01 24.63
C PRO A 301 22.64 -9.95 25.53
N HIS A 302 22.32 -11.14 25.03
CA HIS A 302 21.97 -12.27 25.87
C HIS A 302 23.08 -12.43 26.90
N ARG A 303 22.86 -11.96 28.13
CA ARG A 303 23.63 -12.38 29.28
C ARG A 303 23.41 -13.88 29.37
N ARG A 304 24.41 -14.65 28.92
CA ARG A 304 24.56 -16.06 29.26
C ARG A 304 24.64 -16.11 30.79
N ALA A 305 23.61 -16.67 31.41
CA ALA A 305 23.67 -17.19 32.76
C ALA A 305 23.96 -18.70 32.66
#